data_AF-S4PT90-F1
#
_entry.id   AF-S4PT90-F1
#
_cell.length_a   1.000
_cell.length_b   1.000
_cell.length_c   1.000
_cell.angle_alpha   90.00
_cell.angle_beta   90.00
_cell.angle_gamma   90.00
#
_symmetry.space_group_name_H-M   'P 1'
#
loop_
_entity.id
_entity.type
_entity.pdbx_description
1 polymer ?
#
loop_
_entity_poly.entity_id
_entity_poly.type
_entity_poly.pdbx_seq_one_letter_code
_entity_poly.pdbx_strand_id
1 'polypeptide(L)'
;AAAATHCDMDPVSQASAAEWLRSRGLDVCGWHHSHPRFPAAPSEQDLRTQTALQRALRWPLPFLALITSQHWPARTVPSVSRLRCFRVEDTEEATGTPIGYQLKVKLVPDLTTDNLPQFLRELRGVLADRDRSDFNVNVAADVCPQAGLTYLEKCILSIRHHMHSAGYEHDAPLVELLVRGVRDVVR
;
A
#
# COMPACT_ATOMS: atom_id res chain seq x y z
N ALA A 1 6.07 19.18 9.91
CA ALA A 1 6.93 18.17 10.54
C ALA A 1 6.26 16.81 10.35
N ALA A 2 6.78 15.96 9.45
CA ALA A 2 6.35 14.58 9.35
C ALA A 2 6.91 13.84 10.58
N ALA A 3 6.05 13.19 11.35
CA ALA A 3 6.45 12.50 12.57
C ALA A 3 7.50 11.42 12.25
N ALA A 4 8.53 11.37 13.10
CA ALA A 4 9.66 10.47 13.03
C ALA A 4 9.23 9.02 13.28
N THR A 5 8.97 8.28 12.21
CA THR A 5 9.12 6.83 12.19
C THR A 5 9.95 6.51 10.96
N HIS A 6 11.25 6.37 11.18
CA HIS A 6 12.16 5.79 10.21
C HIS A 6 11.77 4.31 10.08
N CYS A 7 11.31 3.93 8.89
CA CYS A 7 10.84 2.58 8.59
C CYS A 7 11.69 2.00 7.46
N ASP A 8 12.98 1.80 7.72
CA ASP A 8 13.80 1.00 6.82
C ASP A 8 13.49 -0.49 7.09
N MET A 9 13.26 -1.24 6.02
CA MET A 9 13.09 -2.68 6.13
C MET A 9 14.43 -3.31 6.54
N ASP A 10 14.41 -4.24 7.49
CA ASP A 10 15.59 -4.97 7.93
C ASP A 10 16.33 -5.59 6.70
N PRO A 11 17.66 -5.36 6.55
CA PRO A 11 18.41 -5.85 5.41
C PRO A 11 18.37 -7.38 5.22
N VAL A 12 18.27 -8.14 6.32
CA VAL A 12 18.17 -9.61 6.25
C VAL A 12 16.83 -10.03 5.65
N SER A 13 15.75 -9.38 6.09
CA SER A 13 14.40 -9.58 5.56
C SER A 13 14.30 -9.20 4.09
N GLN A 14 14.92 -8.09 3.68
CA GLN A 14 15.02 -7.69 2.28
C GLN A 14 15.74 -8.75 1.42
N ALA A 15 16.91 -9.23 1.87
CA ALA A 15 17.69 -10.23 1.17
C ALA A 15 16.93 -11.56 1.06
N SER A 16 16.34 -12.02 2.16
CA SER A 16 15.54 -13.25 2.21
C SER A 16 14.35 -13.19 1.26
N ALA A 17 13.63 -12.07 1.20
CA ALA A 17 12.50 -11.89 0.28
C ALA A 17 12.97 -11.89 -1.18
N ALA A 18 14.09 -11.24 -1.47
CA ALA A 18 14.67 -11.21 -2.82
C ALA A 18 15.12 -12.61 -3.29
N GLU A 19 15.77 -13.39 -2.41
CA GLU A 19 16.15 -14.78 -2.71
C GLU A 19 14.93 -15.68 -2.93
N TRP A 20 13.89 -15.52 -2.11
CA TRP A 20 12.64 -16.25 -2.26
C TRP A 20 11.96 -15.99 -3.60
N LEU A 21 11.95 -14.74 -4.09
CA LEU A 21 11.44 -14.37 -5.42
C LEU A 21 12.30 -14.98 -6.53
N ARG A 22 13.63 -14.82 -6.45
CA ARG A 22 14.57 -15.35 -7.45
C ARG A 22 14.48 -16.88 -7.59
N SER A 23 14.27 -17.59 -6.48
CA SER A 23 14.07 -19.05 -6.49
C SER A 23 12.85 -19.50 -7.32
N ARG A 24 11.93 -18.59 -7.63
CA ARG A 24 10.73 -18.80 -8.45
C ARG A 24 10.85 -18.22 -9.87
N GLY A 25 12.04 -17.77 -10.25
CA GLY A 25 12.27 -17.09 -11.53
C GLY A 25 11.62 -15.70 -11.60
N LEU A 26 11.39 -15.06 -10.45
CA LEU A 26 10.85 -13.71 -10.35
C LEU A 26 11.92 -12.71 -9.91
N ASP A 27 11.70 -11.45 -10.23
CA ASP A 27 12.62 -10.35 -9.95
C ASP A 27 12.01 -9.31 -9.00
N VAL A 28 12.87 -8.64 -8.25
CA VAL A 28 12.45 -7.54 -7.36
C VAL A 28 12.28 -6.27 -8.20
N CYS A 29 11.05 -5.81 -8.36
CA CYS A 29 10.72 -4.62 -9.15
C CYS A 29 10.48 -3.35 -8.33
N GLY A 30 10.54 -3.43 -7.00
CA GLY A 30 10.31 -2.27 -6.16
C GLY A 30 10.20 -2.58 -4.68
N TRP A 31 9.78 -1.57 -3.93
CA TRP A 31 9.48 -1.65 -2.50
C TRP A 31 8.24 -0.84 -2.15
N HIS A 32 7.67 -1.13 -0.99
CA HIS A 32 6.46 -0.50 -0.48
C HIS A 32 6.59 -0.18 1.01
N HIS A 33 6.01 0.95 1.40
CA HIS A 33 5.68 1.22 2.79
C HIS A 33 4.39 2.04 2.90
N SER A 34 3.97 2.30 4.13
CA SER A 34 2.77 3.07 4.42
C SER A 34 3.04 4.36 5.16
N HIS A 35 2.25 5.38 4.84
CA HIS A 35 2.06 6.63 5.58
C HIS A 35 0.64 6.63 6.16
N PRO A 36 0.36 5.88 7.24
CA PRO A 36 -1.02 5.56 7.60
C PRO A 36 -1.82 6.82 7.88
N ARG A 37 -1.27 7.77 8.63
CA ARG A 37 -1.97 8.96 9.14
C ARG A 37 -1.55 10.28 8.49
N PHE A 38 -0.91 10.26 7.33
CA PHE A 38 -0.47 11.46 6.62
C PHE A 38 -0.39 11.21 5.09
N PRO A 39 -0.24 12.25 4.24
CA PRO A 39 -0.25 12.08 2.80
C PRO A 39 0.82 11.09 2.30
N ALA A 40 0.50 10.38 1.21
CA ALA A 40 1.40 9.42 0.56
C ALA A 40 2.56 10.10 -0.18
N ALA A 41 2.91 11.34 0.18
CA ALA A 41 4.01 12.07 -0.42
C ALA A 41 5.35 11.54 0.09
N PRO A 42 6.33 11.26 -0.80
CA PRO A 42 7.62 10.79 -0.36
C PRO A 42 8.30 11.87 0.48
N SER A 43 8.90 11.44 1.58
CA SER A 43 9.83 12.23 2.38
C SER A 43 11.19 12.29 1.70
N GLU A 44 12.07 13.17 2.19
CA GLU A 44 13.47 13.20 1.75
C GLU A 44 14.18 11.86 1.98
N GLN A 45 13.85 11.17 3.08
CA GLN A 45 14.38 9.84 3.35
C GLN A 45 13.91 8.82 2.31
N ASP A 46 12.62 8.81 1.97
CA ASP A 46 12.08 7.88 0.95
C ASP A 46 12.77 8.07 -0.41
N LEU A 47 13.07 9.32 -0.76
CA LEU A 47 13.82 9.66 -1.98
C LEU A 47 15.26 9.14 -1.92
N ARG A 48 15.96 9.29 -0.78
CA ARG A 48 17.31 8.75 -0.57
C ARG A 48 17.34 7.23 -0.62
N THR A 49 16.40 6.56 0.06
CA THR A 49 16.26 5.09 0.03
C THR A 49 16.01 4.60 -1.40
N GLN A 50 15.10 5.24 -2.13
CA GLN A 50 14.82 4.90 -3.53
C GLN A 50 16.07 5.06 -4.43
N THR A 51 16.83 6.15 -4.30
CA THR A 51 18.09 6.34 -5.03
C THR A 51 19.11 5.23 -4.70
N ALA A 52 19.28 4.92 -3.41
CA ALA A 52 20.24 3.91 -2.97
C ALA A 52 19.88 2.51 -3.54
N LEU A 53 18.60 2.12 -3.47
CA LEU A 53 18.12 0.83 -3.98
C LEU A 53 18.22 0.75 -5.51
N GLN A 54 17.87 1.82 -6.24
CA GLN A 54 18.04 1.87 -7.69
C GLN A 54 19.51 1.65 -8.11
N ARG A 55 20.46 2.28 -7.40
CA ARG A 55 21.89 2.14 -7.67
C ARG A 55 22.42 0.76 -7.30
N ALA A 56 21.97 0.19 -6.19
CA ALA A 56 22.41 -1.11 -5.69
C ALA A 56 21.95 -2.27 -6.58
N LEU A 57 20.71 -2.21 -7.08
CA LEU A 57 20.11 -3.33 -7.80
C LEU A 57 20.47 -3.37 -9.30
N ARG A 58 21.13 -2.32 -9.84
CA ARG A 58 21.59 -2.18 -11.25
C ARG A 58 20.74 -2.99 -12.25
N TRP A 59 19.42 -2.83 -12.15
CA TRP A 59 18.48 -3.73 -12.81
C TRP A 59 18.10 -3.18 -14.19
N PRO A 60 17.95 -4.02 -15.23
CA PRO A 60 17.41 -3.59 -16.53
C PRO A 60 15.94 -3.13 -16.52
N LEU A 61 15.25 -3.17 -15.37
CA LEU A 61 13.82 -2.91 -15.17
C LEU A 61 13.67 -1.69 -14.26
N PRO A 62 12.59 -0.91 -14.40
CA PRO A 62 12.35 0.21 -13.52
C PRO A 62 12.08 -0.28 -12.09
N PHE A 63 13.02 -0.02 -11.18
CA PHE A 63 12.82 -0.24 -9.75
C PHE A 63 11.96 0.91 -9.18
N LEU A 64 10.80 0.61 -8.60
CA LEU A 64 9.79 1.60 -8.20
C LEU A 64 9.52 1.59 -6.69
N ALA A 65 9.12 2.75 -6.17
CA ALA A 65 8.64 2.87 -4.79
C ALA A 65 7.12 3.10 -4.77
N LEU A 66 6.41 2.41 -3.88
CA LEU A 66 4.98 2.59 -3.65
C LEU A 66 4.68 3.00 -2.21
N ILE A 67 4.05 4.16 -2.02
CA ILE A 67 3.57 4.63 -0.71
C ILE A 67 2.06 4.51 -0.66
N THR A 68 1.56 3.99 0.45
CA THR A 68 0.12 3.88 0.72
C THR A 68 -0.28 4.69 1.95
N SER A 69 -1.36 5.47 1.85
CA SER A 69 -1.94 6.19 3.00
C SER A 69 -3.34 5.69 3.29
N GLN A 70 -3.44 4.70 4.17
CA GLN A 70 -4.69 3.98 4.41
C GLN A 70 -5.63 4.72 5.37
N HIS A 71 -5.09 5.47 6.34
CA HIS A 71 -5.88 6.12 7.41
C HIS A 71 -5.97 7.64 7.27
N TRP A 72 -5.13 8.27 6.44
CA TRP A 72 -5.16 9.70 6.19
C TRP A 72 -6.54 10.16 5.67
N PRO A 73 -7.29 10.98 6.44
CA PRO A 73 -8.56 11.48 5.97
C PRO A 73 -8.33 12.55 4.90
N ALA A 74 -8.94 12.36 3.72
CA ALA A 74 -8.99 13.44 2.75
C ALA A 74 -9.99 14.50 3.23
N ARG A 75 -9.68 15.78 3.04
CA ARG A 75 -10.62 16.89 3.29
C ARG A 75 -11.83 16.87 2.35
N THR A 76 -11.82 15.99 1.35
CA THR A 76 -12.88 15.79 0.36
C THR A 76 -13.40 14.35 0.39
N VAL A 77 -14.71 14.18 0.18
CA VAL A 77 -15.40 12.89 0.10
C VAL A 77 -15.25 12.33 -1.33
N PRO A 78 -15.03 11.01 -1.52
CA PRO A 78 -14.85 9.99 -0.48
C PRO A 78 -13.41 9.98 0.07
N SER A 79 -13.31 9.80 1.39
CA SER A 79 -12.04 9.64 2.11
C SER A 79 -11.47 8.23 1.89
N VAL A 80 -10.82 8.03 0.75
CA VAL A 80 -10.27 6.74 0.31
C VAL A 80 -8.77 6.67 0.50
N SER A 81 -8.24 5.44 0.62
CA SER A 81 -6.80 5.17 0.68
C SER A 81 -6.09 5.74 -0.55
N ARG A 82 -4.94 6.39 -0.35
CA ARG A 82 -4.16 7.00 -1.44
C ARG A 82 -2.93 6.16 -1.77
N LEU A 83 -2.63 6.05 -3.05
CA LEU A 83 -1.44 5.37 -3.58
C LEU A 83 -0.55 6.43 -4.24
N ARG A 84 0.76 6.35 -3.99
CA ARG A 84 1.76 7.12 -4.73
C ARG A 84 2.87 6.20 -5.20
N CYS A 85 3.05 6.12 -6.51
CA CYS A 85 4.19 5.44 -7.10
C CYS A 85 5.19 6.49 -7.56
N PHE A 86 6.48 6.28 -7.29
CA PHE A 86 7.53 7.19 -7.71
C PHE A 86 8.85 6.47 -8.03
N ARG A 87 9.72 7.20 -8.72
CA ARG A 87 11.10 6.82 -9.06
C ARG A 87 11.96 8.09 -8.99
N VAL A 88 13.25 7.95 -8.72
CA VAL A 88 14.21 9.06 -8.75
C VAL A 88 15.10 8.91 -9.98
N GLU A 89 15.31 9.97 -10.76
CA GLU A 89 16.35 9.94 -11.79
C GLU A 89 17.62 10.59 -11.27
N ASP A 90 18.77 10.01 -11.63
CA ASP A 90 20.07 10.61 -11.36
C ASP A 90 20.21 11.85 -12.26
N THR A 91 20.12 13.04 -11.66
CA THR A 91 20.61 14.25 -12.33
C THR A 91 22.09 14.40 -11.99
N GLU A 92 22.95 14.51 -13.01
CA GLU A 92 24.41 14.59 -12.88
C GLU A 92 24.89 15.76 -11.98
N GLU A 93 23.99 16.68 -11.64
CA GLU A 93 24.27 17.95 -10.96
C GLU A 93 23.68 18.07 -9.54
N ALA A 94 22.95 17.06 -9.02
CA ALA A 94 22.23 17.22 -7.75
C ALA A 94 23.13 17.10 -6.51
N THR A 95 23.64 18.24 -6.03
CA THR A 95 24.20 18.40 -4.67
C THR A 95 23.12 18.57 -3.59
N GLY A 96 21.85 18.27 -3.89
CA GLY A 96 20.69 18.52 -3.03
C GLY A 96 19.70 17.35 -2.92
N THR A 97 18.49 17.62 -2.40
CA THR A 97 17.42 16.62 -2.28
C THR A 97 17.05 16.03 -3.64
N PRO A 98 16.99 14.69 -3.80
CA PRO A 98 16.69 14.08 -5.09
C PRO A 98 15.29 14.46 -5.59
N ILE A 99 15.12 14.66 -6.90
CA ILE A 99 13.81 14.95 -7.51
C ILE A 99 13.23 13.65 -8.05
N GLY A 100 12.03 13.29 -7.59
CA GLY A 100 11.32 12.09 -8.04
C GLY A 100 10.27 12.38 -9.11
N TYR A 101 10.09 11.45 -10.05
CA TYR A 101 8.94 11.43 -10.95
C TYR A 101 7.79 10.69 -10.28
N GLN A 102 6.61 11.32 -10.26
CA GLN A 102 5.38 10.67 -9.84
C GLN A 102 4.79 9.90 -11.03
N LEU A 103 4.56 8.59 -10.84
CA LEU A 103 3.99 7.71 -11.84
C LEU A 103 2.48 7.56 -11.62
N LYS A 104 1.73 7.46 -12.73
CA LYS A 104 0.30 7.16 -12.68
C LYS A 104 0.10 5.68 -12.38
N VAL A 105 -0.59 5.38 -11.28
CA VAL A 105 -0.98 4.01 -10.92
C VAL A 105 -2.31 3.69 -11.58
N LYS A 106 -2.37 2.53 -12.25
CA LYS A 106 -3.60 1.94 -12.75
C LYS A 106 -3.78 0.58 -12.06
N LEU A 107 -4.89 0.42 -11.36
CA LEU A 107 -5.30 -0.88 -10.84
C LEU A 107 -5.92 -1.70 -11.97
N VAL A 108 -5.72 -3.02 -11.92
CA VAL A 108 -6.28 -3.97 -12.91
C VAL A 108 -7.11 -5.02 -12.18
N PRO A 109 -8.21 -5.51 -12.77
CA PRO A 109 -9.02 -6.56 -12.15
C PRO A 109 -8.26 -7.89 -12.09
N ASP A 110 -8.19 -8.49 -10.91
CA ASP A 110 -7.58 -9.79 -10.63
C ASP A 110 -8.46 -10.70 -9.77
N LEU A 111 -9.35 -10.13 -8.95
CA LEU A 111 -10.35 -10.81 -8.15
C LEU A 111 -11.50 -11.31 -9.02
N THR A 112 -11.91 -12.55 -8.78
CA THR A 112 -13.05 -13.21 -9.41
C THR A 112 -13.88 -13.92 -8.34
N THR A 113 -15.07 -14.37 -8.72
CA THR A 113 -15.90 -15.21 -7.82
C THR A 113 -15.16 -16.50 -7.41
N ASP A 114 -14.33 -17.04 -8.30
CA ASP A 114 -13.62 -18.30 -8.08
C ASP A 114 -12.48 -18.16 -7.06
N ASN A 115 -11.74 -17.04 -7.10
CA ASN A 115 -10.60 -16.82 -6.20
C ASN A 115 -10.96 -16.06 -4.91
N LEU A 116 -12.14 -15.44 -4.83
CA LEU A 116 -12.60 -14.72 -3.64
C LEU A 116 -12.55 -15.57 -2.34
N PRO A 117 -12.99 -16.84 -2.32
CA PRO A 117 -12.92 -17.65 -1.11
C PRO A 117 -11.49 -17.85 -0.61
N GLN A 118 -10.52 -17.99 -1.52
CA GLN A 118 -9.12 -18.10 -1.17
C GLN A 118 -8.60 -16.78 -0.61
N PHE A 119 -8.88 -15.66 -1.30
CA PHE A 119 -8.50 -14.32 -0.85
C PHE A 119 -8.99 -14.04 0.58
N LEU A 120 -10.25 -14.35 0.89
CA LEU A 120 -10.82 -14.15 2.23
C LEU A 120 -10.19 -15.07 3.30
N ARG A 121 -9.79 -16.30 2.93
CA ARG A 121 -9.05 -17.19 3.84
C ARG A 121 -7.66 -16.64 4.15
N GLU A 122 -6.95 -16.17 3.15
CA GLU A 122 -5.62 -15.56 3.31
C GLU A 122 -5.69 -14.28 4.15
N LEU A 123 -6.69 -13.42 3.88
CA LEU A 123 -6.94 -12.24 4.70
C LEU A 123 -7.17 -12.61 6.17
N ARG A 124 -8.00 -13.63 6.43
CA ARG A 124 -8.22 -14.12 7.80
C ARG A 124 -6.93 -14.61 8.45
N GLY A 125 -6.08 -15.32 7.70
CA GLY A 125 -4.76 -15.75 8.18
C GLY A 125 -3.88 -14.58 8.59
N VAL A 126 -3.82 -13.52 7.78
CA VAL A 126 -3.08 -12.29 8.10
C VAL A 126 -3.64 -11.60 9.35
N LEU A 127 -4.97 -11.59 9.53
CA LEU A 127 -5.57 -11.00 10.73
C LEU A 127 -5.42 -11.88 11.99
N ALA A 128 -5.26 -13.19 11.85
CA ALA A 128 -5.04 -14.08 12.98
C ALA A 128 -3.63 -13.92 13.59
N ASP A 129 -2.64 -13.49 12.80
CA ASP A 129 -1.27 -13.22 13.27
C ASP A 129 -1.13 -11.84 13.99
N ARG A 130 -2.27 -11.19 14.30
CA ARG A 130 -2.31 -9.85 14.90
C ARG A 130 -1.68 -9.77 16.28
N ASP A 131 -1.59 -10.86 17.04
CA ASP A 131 -1.06 -10.84 18.42
C ASP A 131 0.44 -10.51 18.53
N ARG A 132 1.12 -10.19 17.42
CA ARG A 132 2.57 -9.99 17.37
C ARG A 132 3.03 -8.54 17.24
N SER A 133 2.16 -7.53 17.19
CA SER A 133 2.63 -6.14 17.05
C SER A 133 1.83 -5.08 17.83
N ASP A 134 2.56 -4.14 18.42
CA ASP A 134 2.03 -2.93 19.09
C ASP A 134 1.31 -1.95 18.12
N PHE A 135 1.29 -2.25 16.82
CA PHE A 135 0.74 -1.39 15.78
C PHE A 135 -0.69 -1.78 15.35
N ASN A 136 -1.34 -2.66 16.10
CA ASN A 136 -2.73 -3.03 15.84
C ASN A 136 -3.66 -1.83 15.98
N VAL A 137 -4.60 -1.72 15.05
CA VAL A 137 -5.64 -0.69 15.04
C VAL A 137 -6.97 -1.31 15.44
N ASN A 138 -7.67 -0.69 16.39
CA ASN A 138 -9.07 -0.99 16.64
C ASN A 138 -9.90 -0.56 15.44
N VAL A 139 -10.32 -1.52 14.63
CA VAL A 139 -11.07 -1.31 13.39
C VAL A 139 -12.44 -0.62 13.58
N ALA A 140 -13.00 -0.71 14.80
CA ALA A 140 -14.25 -0.07 15.19
C ALA A 140 -14.05 1.35 15.72
N ALA A 141 -12.81 1.79 15.96
CA ALA A 141 -12.54 3.15 16.38
C ALA A 141 -12.64 4.14 15.20
N ASP A 142 -12.93 5.40 15.52
CA ASP A 142 -12.97 6.47 14.55
C ASP A 142 -11.57 6.76 13.98
N VAL A 143 -11.46 6.73 12.66
CA VAL A 143 -10.27 7.20 11.95
C VAL A 143 -10.33 8.71 11.69
N CYS A 144 -11.55 9.25 11.59
CA CYS A 144 -11.83 10.67 11.47
C CYS A 144 -13.11 10.99 12.26
N PRO A 145 -12.99 11.41 13.54
CA PRO A 145 -14.14 11.70 14.39
C PRO A 145 -15.09 12.74 13.79
N GLN A 146 -14.56 13.72 13.05
CA GLN A 146 -15.34 14.78 12.41
C GLN A 146 -16.23 14.27 11.27
N ALA A 147 -15.86 13.15 10.66
CA ALA A 147 -16.61 12.52 9.58
C ALA A 147 -17.48 11.35 10.06
N GLY A 148 -17.40 10.97 11.35
CA GLY A 148 -18.09 9.79 11.88
C GLY A 148 -17.70 8.49 11.15
N LEU A 149 -16.44 8.38 10.71
CA LEU A 149 -15.95 7.23 9.97
C LEU A 149 -15.01 6.41 10.84
N THR A 150 -15.33 5.12 10.98
CA THR A 150 -14.44 4.11 11.56
C THR A 150 -13.35 3.67 10.58
N TYR A 151 -12.30 3.03 11.09
CA TYR A 151 -11.26 2.41 10.24
C TYR A 151 -11.85 1.37 9.28
N LEU A 152 -12.79 0.54 9.73
CA LEU A 152 -13.46 -0.45 8.90
C LEU A 152 -14.29 0.22 7.79
N GLU A 153 -15.09 1.23 8.11
CA GLU A 153 -15.89 1.93 7.10
C GLU A 153 -15.03 2.60 6.05
N LYS A 154 -13.93 3.25 6.47
CA LYS A 154 -12.97 3.82 5.53
C LYS A 154 -12.29 2.76 4.65
N CYS A 155 -11.98 1.59 5.21
CA CYS A 155 -11.47 0.45 4.46
C CYS A 155 -12.47 0.01 3.39
N ILE A 156 -13.74 -0.18 3.75
CA ILE A 156 -14.81 -0.54 2.81
C ILE A 156 -15.01 0.52 1.72
N LEU A 157 -15.01 1.81 2.07
CA LEU A 157 -15.07 2.90 1.09
C LEU A 157 -13.89 2.86 0.12
N SER A 158 -12.69 2.56 0.64
CA SER A 158 -11.48 2.41 -0.19
C SER A 158 -11.59 1.21 -1.13
N ILE A 159 -12.06 0.06 -0.65
CA ILE A 159 -12.26 -1.15 -1.45
C ILE A 159 -13.20 -0.85 -2.63
N ARG A 160 -14.38 -0.30 -2.35
CA ARG A 160 -15.36 0.04 -3.40
C ARG A 160 -14.79 0.99 -4.45
N HIS A 161 -14.11 2.06 -4.00
CA HIS A 161 -13.51 3.04 -4.89
C HIS A 161 -12.42 2.44 -5.78
N HIS A 162 -11.54 1.63 -5.20
CA HIS A 162 -10.40 1.05 -5.92
C HIS A 162 -10.82 -0.08 -6.85
N MET A 163 -11.83 -0.88 -6.47
CA MET A 163 -12.44 -1.84 -7.39
C MET A 163 -13.09 -1.11 -8.58
N HIS A 164 -13.91 -0.09 -8.33
CA HIS A 164 -14.47 0.69 -9.44
C HIS A 164 -13.38 1.28 -10.34
N SER A 165 -12.29 1.80 -9.76
CA SER A 165 -11.15 2.35 -10.51
C SER A 165 -10.36 1.29 -11.28
N ALA A 166 -10.38 0.03 -10.83
CA ALA A 166 -9.78 -1.09 -11.54
C ALA A 166 -10.64 -1.56 -12.73
N GLY A 167 -11.92 -1.19 -12.79
CA GLY A 167 -12.85 -1.56 -13.86
C GLY A 167 -13.93 -2.56 -13.45
N TYR A 168 -14.13 -2.82 -12.15
CA TYR A 168 -15.32 -3.53 -11.69
C TYR A 168 -16.54 -2.61 -11.77
N GLU A 169 -17.69 -3.14 -12.21
CA GLU A 169 -18.94 -2.38 -12.24
C GLU A 169 -19.40 -2.01 -10.83
N HIS A 170 -20.10 -0.87 -10.70
CA HIS A 170 -20.50 -0.31 -9.41
C HIS A 170 -21.35 -1.27 -8.56
N ASP A 171 -22.25 -2.01 -9.21
CA ASP A 171 -23.18 -2.96 -8.60
C ASP A 171 -22.77 -4.42 -8.84
N ALA A 172 -21.51 -4.66 -9.21
CA ALA A 172 -21.03 -6.00 -9.47
C ALA A 172 -21.24 -6.87 -8.21
N PRO A 173 -21.94 -8.03 -8.31
CA PRO A 173 -22.17 -8.92 -7.18
C PRO A 173 -20.89 -9.32 -6.44
N LEU A 174 -19.77 -9.38 -7.16
CA LEU A 174 -18.44 -9.64 -6.61
C LEU A 174 -17.98 -8.59 -5.60
N VAL A 175 -18.25 -7.30 -5.84
CA VAL A 175 -17.88 -6.21 -4.94
C VAL A 175 -18.64 -6.33 -3.63
N GLU A 176 -19.95 -6.65 -3.68
CA GLU A 176 -20.77 -6.88 -2.50
C GLU A 176 -20.32 -8.13 -1.71
N LEU A 177 -20.02 -9.21 -2.42
CA LEU A 177 -19.49 -10.44 -1.80
C LEU A 177 -18.15 -10.18 -1.10
N LEU A 178 -17.25 -9.41 -1.73
CA LEU A 178 -15.99 -9.01 -1.10
C LEU A 178 -16.24 -8.15 0.14
N VAL A 179 -17.05 -7.10 0.04
CA VAL A 179 -17.33 -6.19 1.16
C VAL A 179 -17.94 -6.94 2.34
N ARG A 180 -18.88 -7.85 2.08
CA ARG A 180 -19.45 -8.73 3.11
C ARG A 180 -18.39 -9.64 3.72
N GLY A 181 -17.60 -10.31 2.87
CA GLY A 181 -16.53 -11.19 3.31
C GLY A 181 -15.48 -10.49 4.18
N VAL A 182 -15.07 -9.28 3.81
CA VAL A 182 -14.14 -8.45 4.60
C VAL A 182 -14.75 -8.09 5.96
N ARG A 183 -16.03 -7.70 6.01
CA ARG A 183 -16.71 -7.42 7.28
C ARG A 183 -16.77 -8.66 8.18
N ASP A 184 -17.03 -9.82 7.61
CA ASP A 184 -17.12 -11.09 8.34
C ASP A 184 -15.74 -11.60 8.80
N VAL A 185 -14.66 -11.24 8.10
CA VAL A 185 -13.28 -11.57 8.49
C VAL A 185 -12.74 -10.63 9.56
N VAL A 186 -13.18 -9.37 9.57
CA VAL A 186 -12.69 -8.33 10.49
C VAL A 186 -13.45 -8.30 11.83
N ARG A 187 -14.68 -8.81 11.86
CA ARG A 187 -15.45 -9.06 13.08
C ARG A 187 -14.85 -10.18 13.92
#